data_AF-A0A536SVW1-F1
#
_entry.id   AF-A0A536SVW1-F1
#
_cell.length_a   1.000
_cell.length_b   1.000
_cell.length_c   1.000
_cell.angle_alpha   90.00
_cell.angle_beta   90.00
_cell.angle_gamma   90.00
#
_symmetry.space_group_name_H-M   'P 1'
#
loop_
_entity.id
_entity.type
_entity.pdbx_description
1 polymer ?
#
loop_
_entity_poly.entity_id
_entity_poly.type
_entity_poly.pdbx_seq_one_letter_code
_entity_poly.pdbx_strand_id
1 'polypeptide(L)'
;MRLFIKNRTPARETAGGGKLNLLLSGFSRQDVVPVDDIVRSIDLLPSFHLEGLREIAYLPEYAASGFFCNGFFRGEPKGEFVQRERRIFVYHFDGPAMFFQMLHHEIAHFVFFQVIGSRVKKRWVTEVFPGSSCVTAYGRVNPWEDFAETYAYYVLHRRVLEKELPEKHAFMREYVFSGSPENLKESDREETG
;
A
#
# COMPACT_ATOMS: atom_id res chain seq x y z
N MET A 1 11.27 -14.51 -11.77
CA MET A 1 11.59 -13.10 -11.46
C MET A 1 11.16 -12.26 -12.64
N ARG A 2 10.44 -11.15 -12.44
CA ARG A 2 10.00 -10.24 -13.50
C ARG A 2 10.23 -8.80 -13.05
N LEU A 3 10.88 -8.00 -13.89
CA LEU A 3 11.04 -6.57 -13.65
C LEU A 3 9.79 -5.84 -14.15
N PHE A 4 9.10 -5.13 -13.26
CA PHE A 4 8.02 -4.23 -13.61
C PHE A 4 8.60 -2.83 -13.85
N ILE A 5 8.33 -2.30 -15.05
CA ILE A 5 8.79 -0.99 -15.48
C ILE A 5 7.57 -0.12 -15.72
N LYS A 6 7.46 1.00 -15.00
CA LYS A 6 6.38 1.96 -15.15
C LYS A 6 6.94 3.34 -15.44
N ASN A 7 6.29 4.07 -16.35
CA ASN A 7 6.61 5.48 -16.57
C ASN A 7 6.24 6.27 -15.32
N ARG A 8 7.11 7.16 -14.85
CA ARG A 8 6.77 8.05 -13.75
C ARG A 8 5.62 8.97 -14.20
N THR A 9 4.48 8.83 -13.54
CA THR A 9 3.45 9.86 -13.48
C THR A 9 3.80 10.73 -12.28
N PRO A 10 4.35 11.94 -12.51
CA PRO A 10 4.82 12.75 -11.41
C PRO A 10 3.66 13.21 -10.53
N ALA A 11 3.93 13.35 -9.23
CA ALA A 11 3.16 14.24 -8.38
C ALA A 11 3.15 15.63 -9.04
N ARG A 12 2.01 16.34 -9.04
CA ARG A 12 1.84 17.63 -9.73
C ARG A 12 3.10 18.49 -9.47
N GLU A 13 3.80 18.85 -10.55
CA GLU A 13 5.01 19.69 -10.60
C GLU A 13 6.42 19.06 -10.48
N THR A 14 6.58 17.73 -10.43
CA THR A 14 7.94 17.12 -10.52
C THR A 14 8.24 16.58 -11.93
N ALA A 15 8.65 17.45 -12.85
CA ALA A 15 9.06 17.06 -14.21
C ALA A 15 10.40 16.29 -14.21
N GLY A 16 10.36 15.00 -13.84
CA GLY A 16 11.48 14.07 -13.95
C GLY A 16 11.10 12.88 -14.81
N GLY A 17 11.46 12.91 -16.10
CA GLY A 17 11.29 11.78 -17.02
C GLY A 17 12.19 10.61 -16.63
N GLY A 18 11.68 9.73 -15.75
CA GLY A 18 12.36 8.53 -15.29
C GLY A 18 11.46 7.30 -15.33
N LYS A 19 12.07 6.11 -15.34
CA LYS A 19 11.36 4.83 -15.22
C LYS A 19 11.39 4.37 -13.77
N LEU A 20 10.23 4.04 -13.22
CA LEU A 20 10.11 3.31 -11.96
C LEU A 20 10.41 1.83 -12.24
N ASN A 21 11.36 1.27 -11.49
CA ASN A 21 11.70 -0.15 -11.54
C ASN A 21 11.27 -0.81 -10.23
N LEU A 22 10.34 -1.76 -10.31
CA LEU A 22 9.88 -2.56 -9.18
C LEU A 22 10.11 -4.03 -9.48
N LEU A 23 10.73 -4.77 -8.56
CA LEU A 23 10.95 -6.20 -8.73
C LEU A 23 9.73 -6.99 -8.27
N LEU A 24 9.22 -7.89 -9.13
CA LEU A 24 8.23 -8.90 -8.77
C LEU A 24 8.90 -10.28 -8.74
N SER A 25 8.89 -10.94 -7.59
CA SER A 25 9.58 -12.22 -7.39
C SER A 25 8.68 -13.26 -6.70
N GLY A 26 9.01 -14.55 -6.86
CA GLY A 26 8.28 -15.65 -6.23
C GLY A 26 6.91 -16.01 -6.84
N PHE A 27 6.24 -15.12 -7.57
CA PHE A 27 4.85 -15.35 -8.03
C PHE A 27 4.61 -16.49 -9.02
N SER A 28 5.66 -17.07 -9.61
CA SER A 28 5.55 -18.29 -10.43
C SER A 28 5.36 -19.57 -9.60
N ARG A 29 5.35 -19.45 -8.27
CA ARG A 29 5.24 -20.56 -7.32
C ARG A 29 3.81 -20.79 -6.82
N GLN A 30 2.85 -20.04 -7.37
CA GLN A 30 1.42 -20.15 -7.08
C GLN A 30 0.65 -20.10 -8.40
N ASP A 31 -0.51 -20.73 -8.42
CA ASP A 31 -1.38 -20.83 -9.62
C ASP A 31 -2.73 -20.14 -9.42
N VAL A 32 -2.86 -19.31 -8.38
CA VAL A 32 -4.12 -18.68 -7.96
C VAL A 32 -4.35 -17.36 -8.69
N VAL A 33 -3.31 -16.55 -8.85
CA VAL A 33 -3.38 -15.23 -9.49
C VAL A 33 -2.37 -15.15 -10.63
N PRO A 34 -2.81 -14.89 -11.88
CA PRO A 34 -1.88 -14.67 -12.98
C PRO A 34 -0.97 -13.46 -12.72
N VAL A 35 0.32 -13.58 -13.02
CA VAL A 35 1.29 -12.49 -12.82
C VAL A 35 0.88 -11.21 -13.56
N ASP A 36 0.26 -11.34 -14.73
CA ASP A 36 -0.24 -10.17 -15.48
C ASP A 36 -1.37 -9.44 -14.75
N ASP A 37 -2.17 -10.13 -13.93
CA ASP A 37 -3.24 -9.51 -13.15
C ASP A 37 -2.65 -8.72 -11.97
N ILE A 38 -1.58 -9.24 -11.36
CA ILE A 38 -0.78 -8.53 -10.35
C ILE A 38 -0.21 -7.25 -10.95
N VAL A 39 0.41 -7.36 -12.14
CA VAL A 39 0.96 -6.21 -12.86
C VAL A 39 -0.12 -5.18 -13.18
N ARG A 40 -1.28 -5.60 -13.70
CA ARG A 40 -2.39 -4.69 -14.00
C ARG A 40 -2.91 -3.99 -12.75
N SER A 41 -3.04 -4.70 -11.63
CA SER A 41 -3.46 -4.14 -10.35
C SER A 41 -2.48 -3.10 -9.82
N ILE A 42 -1.17 -3.36 -9.88
CA ILE A 42 -0.13 -2.39 -9.50
C ILE A 42 -0.13 -1.19 -10.46
N ASP A 43 -0.42 -1.40 -11.75
CA ASP A 43 -0.44 -0.33 -12.73
C ASP A 43 -1.60 0.67 -12.56
N LEU A 44 -2.65 0.29 -11.81
CA LEU A 44 -3.69 1.24 -11.41
C LEU A 44 -3.19 2.30 -10.42
N LEU A 45 -2.08 2.04 -9.72
CA LEU A 45 -1.58 2.91 -8.67
C LEU A 45 -0.77 4.09 -9.24
N PRO A 46 -0.88 5.29 -8.66
CA PRO A 46 0.00 6.39 -9.02
C PRO A 46 1.47 6.02 -8.84
N SER A 47 2.34 6.42 -9.77
CA SER A 47 3.74 5.98 -9.73
C SER A 47 4.48 6.45 -8.47
N PHE A 48 4.10 7.61 -7.92
CA PHE A 48 4.67 8.15 -6.68
C PHE A 48 4.31 7.32 -5.44
N HIS A 49 3.25 6.48 -5.48
CA HIS A 49 2.96 5.50 -4.42
C HIS A 49 3.88 4.29 -4.45
N LEU A 50 4.67 4.14 -5.50
CA LEU A 50 5.61 3.03 -5.68
C LEU A 50 7.06 3.52 -5.68
N GLU A 51 7.29 4.83 -5.73
CA GLU A 51 8.63 5.40 -5.83
C GLU A 51 9.44 5.13 -4.56
N GLY A 52 10.54 4.39 -4.73
CA GLY A 52 11.39 3.95 -3.63
C GLY A 52 11.04 2.57 -3.06
N LEU A 53 9.92 1.96 -3.47
CA LEU A 53 9.64 0.54 -3.21
C LEU A 53 10.54 -0.32 -4.11
N ARG A 54 11.22 -1.31 -3.53
CA ARG A 54 12.24 -2.10 -4.23
C ARG A 54 11.68 -3.40 -4.80
N GLU A 55 10.85 -4.09 -4.03
CA GLU A 55 10.41 -5.44 -4.38
C GLU A 55 9.06 -5.78 -3.74
N ILE A 56 8.27 -6.56 -4.48
CA ILE A 56 7.12 -7.30 -3.98
C ILE A 56 7.40 -8.79 -4.28
N ALA A 57 7.51 -9.58 -3.22
CA ALA A 57 7.94 -10.97 -3.29
C ALA A 57 6.88 -11.91 -2.70
N TYR A 58 6.62 -13.01 -3.38
CA TYR A 58 5.80 -14.10 -2.85
C TYR A 58 6.68 -15.16 -2.18
N LEU A 59 6.52 -15.32 -0.86
CA LEU A 59 7.31 -16.21 -0.01
C LEU A 59 6.38 -17.03 0.92
N PRO A 60 5.66 -18.05 0.41
CA PRO A 60 4.69 -18.81 1.21
C PRO A 60 5.30 -19.50 2.44
N GLU A 61 6.61 -19.76 2.45
CA GLU A 61 7.32 -20.41 3.57
C GLU A 61 7.48 -19.52 4.79
N TYR A 62 7.45 -18.20 4.62
CA TYR A 62 7.71 -17.24 5.70
C TYR A 62 6.48 -16.93 6.57
N ALA A 63 5.32 -17.49 6.23
CA ALA A 63 4.10 -17.42 7.05
C ALA A 63 4.34 -17.89 8.50
N ALA A 64 5.35 -18.75 8.72
CA ALA A 64 5.66 -19.35 10.01
C ALA A 64 6.60 -18.52 10.91
N SER A 65 7.15 -17.38 10.47
CA SER A 65 8.21 -16.68 11.22
C SER A 65 8.02 -15.18 11.49
N GLY A 66 6.85 -14.58 11.22
CA GLY A 66 6.64 -13.12 11.30
C GLY A 66 5.83 -12.62 12.50
N PHE A 67 6.53 -11.94 13.42
CA PHE A 67 6.12 -10.92 14.41
C PHE A 67 4.64 -10.77 14.87
N PHE A 68 4.45 -10.97 16.18
CA PHE A 68 3.26 -10.61 16.94
C PHE A 68 3.25 -9.10 17.26
N CYS A 69 2.19 -8.38 16.87
CA CYS A 69 1.78 -7.16 17.55
C CYS A 69 0.52 -7.43 18.39
N ASN A 70 0.67 -7.35 19.72
CA ASN A 70 -0.39 -7.22 20.72
C ASN A 70 -1.56 -8.23 20.64
N GLY A 71 -1.29 -9.54 20.60
CA GLY A 71 -2.17 -10.55 21.20
C GLY A 71 -3.61 -10.72 20.67
N PHE A 72 -4.00 -10.08 19.56
CA PHE A 72 -5.39 -10.10 19.08
C PHE A 72 -5.64 -10.96 17.82
N PHE A 73 -4.61 -11.54 17.19
CA PHE A 73 -4.79 -12.38 15.99
C PHE A 73 -4.31 -13.82 16.20
N ARG A 74 -5.23 -14.76 16.01
CA ARG A 74 -4.96 -16.20 15.83
C ARG A 74 -4.99 -16.54 14.34
N GLY A 75 -4.05 -15.99 13.58
CA GLY A 75 -3.88 -16.30 12.16
C GLY A 75 -2.44 -16.10 11.73
N GLU A 76 -1.99 -16.93 10.79
CA GLU A 76 -0.69 -16.73 10.14
C GLU A 76 -0.71 -15.40 9.38
N PRO A 77 0.35 -14.57 9.48
CA PRO A 77 0.44 -13.36 8.70
C PRO A 77 0.30 -13.68 7.22
N LYS A 78 -0.40 -12.81 6.48
CA LYS A 78 -0.71 -12.99 5.06
C LYS A 78 0.15 -12.11 4.16
N GLY A 79 0.72 -11.04 4.72
CA GLY A 79 1.73 -10.20 4.10
C GLY A 79 2.47 -9.38 5.15
N GLU A 80 3.53 -8.70 4.72
CA GLU A 80 4.28 -7.76 5.55
C GLU A 80 5.04 -6.75 4.68
N PHE A 81 4.90 -5.46 5.00
CA PHE A 81 5.79 -4.41 4.53
C PHE A 81 7.00 -4.24 5.47
N VAL A 82 8.18 -4.62 4.99
CA VAL A 82 9.44 -4.44 5.73
C VAL A 82 10.05 -3.08 5.41
N GLN A 83 9.81 -2.12 6.30
CA GLN A 83 10.15 -0.70 6.10
C GLN A 83 11.63 -0.44 5.81
N ARG A 84 12.54 -1.13 6.51
CA ARG A 84 14.01 -0.96 6.35
C ARG A 84 14.48 -1.39 4.97
N GLU A 85 13.89 -2.45 4.43
CA GLU A 85 14.25 -3.00 3.13
C GLU A 85 13.47 -2.37 1.99
N ARG A 86 12.35 -1.69 2.31
CA ARG A 86 11.38 -1.18 1.33
C ARG A 86 10.89 -2.30 0.42
N ARG A 87 10.51 -3.41 1.05
CA ARG A 87 10.03 -4.63 0.40
C ARG A 87 8.70 -5.04 0.98
N ILE A 88 7.87 -5.65 0.14
CA ILE A 88 6.61 -6.27 0.54
C ILE A 88 6.77 -7.77 0.34
N PHE A 89 6.44 -8.52 1.38
CA PHE A 89 6.32 -9.96 1.32
C PHE A 89 4.85 -10.34 1.33
N VAL A 90 4.46 -11.23 0.43
CA VAL A 90 3.14 -11.87 0.42
C VAL A 90 3.37 -13.33 0.76
N TYR A 91 2.67 -13.81 1.79
CA TYR A 91 2.75 -15.18 2.27
C TYR A 91 1.64 -16.02 1.64
N HIS A 92 0.96 -16.88 2.38
CA HIS A 92 -0.12 -17.69 1.83
C HIS A 92 -1.43 -16.90 1.66
N PHE A 93 -2.22 -17.23 0.63
CA PHE A 93 -3.54 -16.63 0.39
C PHE A 93 -4.48 -17.64 -0.27
N ASP A 94 -5.76 -17.54 0.07
CA ASP A 94 -6.76 -18.57 -0.28
C ASP A 94 -7.46 -18.29 -1.61
N GLY A 95 -7.30 -17.08 -2.17
CA GLY A 95 -7.91 -16.71 -3.44
C GLY A 95 -7.53 -15.31 -3.93
N PRO A 96 -7.92 -14.96 -5.17
CA PRO A 96 -7.54 -13.70 -5.79
C PRO A 96 -8.01 -12.46 -5.04
N ALA A 97 -9.24 -12.45 -4.52
CA ALA A 97 -9.78 -11.31 -3.78
C ALA A 97 -8.96 -11.01 -2.52
N MET A 98 -8.60 -12.06 -1.77
CA MET A 98 -7.74 -11.95 -0.60
C MET A 98 -6.34 -11.46 -0.98
N PHE A 99 -5.78 -12.01 -2.06
CA PHE A 99 -4.48 -11.58 -2.57
C PHE A 99 -4.45 -10.08 -2.89
N PHE A 100 -5.40 -9.57 -3.66
CA PHE A 100 -5.41 -8.15 -4.05
C PHE A 100 -5.69 -7.23 -2.88
N GLN A 101 -6.57 -7.62 -1.96
CA GLN A 101 -6.80 -6.88 -0.71
C GLN A 101 -5.47 -6.75 0.05
N MET A 102 -4.73 -7.85 0.22
CA MET A 102 -3.47 -7.84 0.97
C MET A 102 -2.34 -7.12 0.26
N LEU A 103 -2.22 -7.31 -1.06
CA LEU A 103 -1.26 -6.58 -1.86
C LEU A 103 -1.42 -5.06 -1.70
N HIS A 104 -2.65 -4.56 -1.81
CA HIS A 104 -2.90 -3.13 -1.67
C HIS A 104 -2.80 -2.64 -0.22
N HIS A 105 -3.13 -3.49 0.75
CA HIS A 105 -2.92 -3.22 2.17
C HIS A 105 -1.42 -3.00 2.48
N GLU A 106 -0.54 -3.90 2.04
CA GLU A 106 0.89 -3.75 2.29
C GLU A 106 1.50 -2.55 1.54
N ILE A 107 1.03 -2.28 0.32
CA ILE A 107 1.42 -1.06 -0.41
C ILE A 107 0.95 0.18 0.36
N ALA A 108 -0.21 0.14 1.01
CA ALA A 108 -0.70 1.24 1.79
C ALA A 108 0.16 1.51 3.04
N HIS A 109 0.70 0.48 3.68
CA HIS A 109 1.71 0.68 4.72
C HIS A 109 2.94 1.41 4.15
N PHE A 110 3.48 0.96 3.02
CA PHE A 110 4.56 1.68 2.34
C PHE A 110 4.20 3.16 2.09
N VAL A 111 3.02 3.42 1.54
CA VAL A 111 2.52 4.78 1.27
C VAL A 111 2.43 5.59 2.55
N PHE A 112 1.85 5.03 3.61
CA PHE A 112 1.67 5.70 4.90
C PHE A 112 3.02 6.05 5.53
N PHE A 113 3.98 5.14 5.52
CA PHE A 113 5.26 5.35 6.20
C PHE A 113 6.25 6.18 5.38
N GLN A 114 6.29 5.99 4.06
CA GLN A 114 7.36 6.52 3.21
C GLN A 114 6.93 7.58 2.21
N VAL A 115 5.66 7.61 1.80
CA VAL A 115 5.22 8.48 0.69
C VAL A 115 4.50 9.73 1.17
N ILE A 116 3.51 9.61 2.05
CA ILE A 116 2.71 10.76 2.49
C ILE A 116 3.42 11.54 3.61
N GLY A 117 3.18 12.85 3.65
CA GLY A 117 3.76 13.78 4.61
C GLY A 117 3.19 13.63 6.02
N SER A 118 3.97 14.05 7.03
CA SER A 118 3.58 13.95 8.45
C SER A 118 2.26 14.66 8.78
N ARG A 119 1.95 15.78 8.09
CA ARG A 119 0.67 16.50 8.23
C ARG A 119 -0.52 15.64 7.81
N VAL A 120 -0.43 14.93 6.69
CA VAL A 120 -1.48 14.04 6.20
C VAL A 120 -1.66 12.86 7.17
N LYS A 121 -0.56 12.25 7.63
CA LYS A 121 -0.62 11.17 8.64
C LYS A 121 -1.29 11.63 9.93
N LYS A 122 -0.89 12.80 10.44
CA LYS A 122 -1.47 13.38 11.66
C LYS A 122 -2.98 13.54 11.50
N ARG A 123 -3.42 14.13 10.38
CA ARG A 123 -4.84 14.31 10.10
C ARG A 123 -5.60 12.99 10.07
N TRP A 124 -5.05 11.96 9.44
CA TRP A 124 -5.65 10.63 9.45
C TRP A 124 -5.84 10.12 10.88
N VAL A 125 -4.77 10.16 11.68
CA VAL A 125 -4.74 9.62 13.06
C VAL A 125 -5.62 10.40 14.02
N THR A 126 -5.70 11.72 13.90
CA THR A 126 -6.38 12.58 14.89
C THR A 126 -7.80 12.99 14.50
N GLU A 127 -8.14 12.95 13.22
CA GLU A 127 -9.46 13.41 12.74
C GLU A 127 -10.23 12.27 12.08
N VAL A 128 -9.67 11.64 11.04
CA VAL A 128 -10.44 10.71 10.18
C VAL A 128 -10.68 9.38 10.88
N PHE A 129 -9.64 8.74 11.41
CA PHE A 129 -9.75 7.46 12.10
C PHE A 129 -10.72 7.51 13.31
N PRO A 130 -10.58 8.44 14.27
CA PRO A 130 -11.48 8.49 15.42
C PRO A 130 -12.89 8.99 15.05
N GLY A 131 -13.03 9.75 13.97
CA GLY A 131 -14.29 10.37 13.55
C GLY A 131 -15.19 9.48 12.70
N SER A 132 -14.73 8.29 12.26
CA SER A 132 -15.46 7.49 11.28
C SER A 132 -15.40 5.99 11.55
N SER A 133 -16.31 5.23 10.93
CA SER A 133 -16.30 3.77 11.02
C SER A 133 -15.13 3.16 10.23
N CYS A 134 -14.57 2.05 10.72
CA CYS A 134 -13.57 1.27 9.98
C CYS A 134 -14.20 0.45 8.86
N VAL A 135 -13.49 0.34 7.75
CA VAL A 135 -13.89 -0.43 6.56
C VAL A 135 -14.04 -1.92 6.88
N THR A 136 -13.13 -2.44 7.70
CA THR A 136 -13.15 -3.82 8.18
C THR A 136 -13.00 -3.85 9.69
N ALA A 137 -13.30 -5.00 10.30
CA ALA A 137 -13.02 -5.21 11.72
C ALA A 137 -11.51 -5.11 12.03
N TYR A 138 -10.66 -5.52 11.09
CA TYR A 138 -9.20 -5.45 11.20
C TYR A 138 -8.71 -4.00 11.31
N GLY A 139 -9.27 -3.09 10.51
CA GLY A 139 -8.93 -1.66 10.58
C GLY A 139 -9.13 -1.02 11.96
N ARG A 140 -9.95 -1.61 12.85
CA ARG A 140 -10.17 -1.06 14.21
C ARG A 140 -8.96 -1.20 15.13
N VAL A 141 -8.00 -2.06 14.78
CA VAL A 141 -6.84 -2.38 15.63
C VAL A 141 -6.04 -1.12 15.94
N ASN A 142 -5.73 -0.33 14.92
CA ASN A 142 -4.98 0.92 15.06
C ASN A 142 -5.20 1.81 13.81
N PRO A 143 -4.83 3.11 13.86
CA PRO A 143 -5.03 4.02 12.72
C PRO A 143 -4.30 3.62 11.43
N TRP A 144 -3.24 2.83 11.54
CA TRP A 144 -2.33 2.45 10.46
C TRP A 144 -2.93 1.28 9.67
N GLU A 145 -3.55 0.31 10.35
CA GLU A 145 -4.37 -0.74 9.75
C GLU A 145 -5.61 -0.15 9.10
N ASP A 146 -6.27 0.80 9.76
CA ASP A 146 -7.43 1.45 9.17
C ASP A 146 -7.09 2.18 7.87
N PHE A 147 -5.94 2.86 7.84
CA PHE A 147 -5.42 3.48 6.62
C PHE A 147 -5.20 2.44 5.53
N ALA A 148 -4.55 1.32 5.87
CA ALA A 148 -4.20 0.30 4.92
C ALA A 148 -5.43 -0.40 4.31
N GLU A 149 -6.39 -0.75 5.16
CA GLU A 149 -7.67 -1.33 4.75
C GLU A 149 -8.49 -0.35 3.90
N THR A 150 -8.51 0.93 4.27
CA THR A 150 -9.19 1.97 3.49
C THR A 150 -8.54 2.17 2.12
N TYR A 151 -7.22 2.18 2.06
CA TYR A 151 -6.49 2.34 0.81
C TYR A 151 -6.79 1.17 -0.14
N ALA A 152 -6.76 -0.07 0.37
CA ALA A 152 -7.11 -1.25 -0.41
C ALA A 152 -8.54 -1.16 -0.96
N TYR A 153 -9.50 -0.77 -0.12
CA TYR A 153 -10.89 -0.54 -0.56
C TYR A 153 -11.04 0.61 -1.55
N TYR A 154 -10.25 1.67 -1.42
CA TYR A 154 -10.28 2.78 -2.38
C TYR A 154 -9.84 2.32 -3.77
N VAL A 155 -8.86 1.42 -3.85
CA VAL A 155 -8.38 0.88 -5.12
C VAL A 155 -9.34 -0.16 -5.70
N LEU A 156 -9.81 -1.11 -4.89
CA LEU A 156 -10.58 -2.27 -5.35
C LEU A 156 -12.09 -2.03 -5.40
N HIS A 157 -12.61 -1.24 -4.47
CA HIS A 157 -14.04 -1.10 -4.20
C HIS A 157 -14.45 0.37 -4.05
N ARG A 158 -13.84 1.26 -4.86
CA ARG A 158 -13.99 2.71 -4.76
C ARG A 158 -15.42 3.21 -4.58
N ARG A 159 -16.36 2.67 -5.36
CA ARG A 159 -17.79 3.05 -5.30
C ARG A 159 -18.46 2.66 -3.98
N VAL A 160 -18.06 1.53 -3.39
CA VAL A 160 -18.56 1.08 -2.09
C VAL A 160 -18.05 2.02 -1.01
N LEU A 161 -16.74 2.32 -1.03
CA LEU A 161 -16.13 3.24 -0.07
C LEU A 161 -16.74 4.65 -0.18
N GLU A 162 -16.98 5.15 -1.38
CA GLU A 162 -17.64 6.45 -1.60
C GLU A 162 -19.04 6.51 -1.01
N LYS A 163 -19.81 5.41 -1.13
CA LYS A 163 -21.18 5.34 -0.63
C LYS A 163 -21.24 5.18 0.88
N GLU A 164 -20.41 4.30 1.44
CA GLU A 164 -20.51 3.87 2.84
C GLU A 164 -19.66 4.72 3.79
N LEU A 165 -18.50 5.20 3.31
CA LEU A 165 -17.52 5.97 4.10
C LEU A 165 -17.02 7.16 3.27
N PRO A 166 -17.90 8.11 2.92
CA PRO A 166 -17.58 9.21 2.01
C PRO A 166 -16.42 10.08 2.49
N GLU A 167 -16.27 10.27 3.81
CA GLU A 167 -15.16 11.03 4.41
C GLU A 167 -13.80 10.37 4.13
N LYS A 168 -13.72 9.04 4.26
CA LYS A 168 -12.50 8.28 3.96
C LYS A 168 -12.21 8.25 2.46
N HIS A 169 -13.25 8.10 1.65
CA HIS A 169 -13.10 8.20 0.19
C HIS A 169 -12.59 9.58 -0.24
N ALA A 170 -13.16 10.66 0.31
CA ALA A 170 -12.71 12.02 0.05
C ALA A 170 -11.26 12.23 0.50
N PHE A 171 -10.90 11.73 1.69
CA PHE A 171 -9.53 11.82 2.18
C PHE A 171 -8.53 11.13 1.25
N MET A 172 -8.83 9.89 0.83
CA MET A 172 -7.98 9.15 -0.10
C MET A 172 -7.82 9.90 -1.42
N ARG A 173 -8.93 10.43 -1.99
CA ARG A 173 -8.89 11.20 -3.23
C ARG A 173 -8.05 12.48 -3.11
N GLU A 174 -8.25 13.24 -2.05
CA GLU A 174 -7.74 14.61 -1.93
C GLU A 174 -6.32 14.69 -1.38
N TYR A 175 -5.95 13.80 -0.45
CA TYR A 175 -4.66 13.87 0.25
C TYR A 175 -3.71 12.75 -0.12
N VAL A 176 -4.21 11.56 -0.45
CA VAL A 176 -3.36 10.39 -0.72
C VAL A 176 -3.09 10.27 -2.22
N PHE A 177 -4.14 10.17 -3.04
CA PHE A 177 -4.05 9.92 -4.49
C PHE A 177 -3.94 11.19 -5.35
N SER A 178 -4.02 12.39 -4.77
CA SER A 178 -3.98 13.65 -5.52
C SER A 178 -2.61 13.95 -6.12
N GLY A 179 -1.54 13.42 -5.54
CA GLY A 179 -0.17 13.73 -5.93
C GLY A 179 0.19 15.21 -5.70
N SER A 180 -0.46 15.88 -4.76
CA SER A 180 -0.14 17.27 -4.40
C SER A 180 1.15 17.32 -3.59
N PRO A 181 2.17 18.11 -3.96
CA PRO A 181 3.46 18.16 -3.27
C PRO A 181 3.35 18.41 -1.75
N GLU A 182 2.40 19.24 -1.32
CA GLU A 182 2.15 19.57 0.09
C GLU A 182 1.63 18.38 0.92
N ASN A 183 1.16 17.33 0.26
CA ASN A 183 0.68 16.10 0.89
C ASN A 183 1.75 15.01 0.95
N LEU A 184 2.85 15.18 0.21
CA LEU A 184 3.92 14.20 0.13
C LEU A 184 4.98 14.46 1.21
N LYS A 185 5.70 13.40 1.56
CA LYS A 185 6.89 13.51 2.40
C LYS A 185 7.94 14.26 1.59
N GLU A 186 8.56 15.27 2.20
CA GLU A 186 9.74 15.91 1.60
C GLU A 186 10.79 14.82 1.37
N SER A 187 11.26 14.70 0.13
CA SER A 187 12.39 13.84 -0.16
C SER A 187 13.59 14.43 0.57
N ASP A 188 14.17 13.66 1.50
CA ASP A 188 15.52 13.93 1.98
C ASP A 188 16.39 13.99 0.73
N ARG A 189 16.73 15.20 0.28
CA ARG A 189 17.72 15.37 -0.78
C ARG A 189 19.00 14.85 -0.16
N GLU A 190 19.42 13.65 -0.58
CA GLU A 190 20.76 13.18 -0.26
C GLU A 190 21.72 14.29 -0.64
N GLU A 191 22.34 14.87 0.39
CA GLU A 191 23.52 15.71 0.26
C GLU A 191 24.52 14.90 -0.56
N THR A 192 24.74 15.32 -1.79
CA THR A 192 25.90 14.92 -2.58
C THR A 192 27.14 15.39 -1.84
N GLY A 193 27.74 14.49 -1.05
CA GLY A 193 29.11 14.58 -0.58
C GLY A 193 30.08 13.99 -1.61
#